data_AF-A0A438X5K2-F1
#
_entry.id   AF-A0A438X5K2-F1
#
_cell.length_a   1.000
_cell.length_b   1.000
_cell.length_c   1.000
_cell.angle_alpha   90.00
_cell.angle_beta   90.00
_cell.angle_gamma   90.00
#
_symmetry.space_group_name_H-M   'P 1'
#
loop_
_entity.id
_entity.type
_entity.pdbx_description
1 polymer ?
#
loop_
_entity_poly.entity_id
_entity_poly.type
_entity_poly.pdbx_seq_one_letter_code
_entity_poly.pdbx_strand_id
1 'polypeptide(L)'
;QAKMQFIMLQNGSLIWPVIGFSACLLPTIWFVSRGIEEGIEKLNVVLMPLLFMIFIGLLIYAMTLESMPKALHFLFNFEIQKIDFKVVMDALGQMFFSLSLGVGTIITYSAFTPKKENLLKSSLFIVLPGILISLIAGVMIFTFVFEYHADVSQGPGLVFISLPLTFAKMGMSGQIVSLFFFIALVFAGITSTVSLIEPLALYLINRFNFSRLKASLWIGVVVYVLGVLVILSMNERYAKFLSF
;
A
#
# COMPACT_ATOMS: atom_id res chain seq x y z
N GLN A 1 -16.87 16.98 -10.51
CA GLN A 1 -17.94 16.31 -9.74
C GLN A 1 -17.41 15.29 -8.74
N ALA A 2 -16.65 14.25 -9.13
CA ALA A 2 -16.23 13.24 -8.14
C ALA A 2 -15.20 13.74 -7.10
N LYS A 3 -14.33 14.71 -7.42
CA LYS A 3 -13.50 15.37 -6.39
C LYS A 3 -14.34 16.03 -5.29
N MET A 4 -15.44 16.69 -5.65
CA MET A 4 -16.37 17.26 -4.67
C MET A 4 -17.13 16.17 -3.92
N GLN A 5 -17.53 15.07 -4.57
CA GLN A 5 -18.13 13.94 -3.87
C GLN A 5 -17.15 13.27 -2.89
N PHE A 6 -15.87 13.14 -3.26
CA PHE A 6 -14.82 12.63 -2.38
C PHE A 6 -14.65 13.53 -1.16
N ILE A 7 -14.54 14.85 -1.37
CA ILE A 7 -14.46 15.83 -0.28
C ILE A 7 -15.73 15.80 0.58
N MET A 8 -16.93 15.69 -0.03
CA MET A 8 -18.18 15.55 0.72
C MET A 8 -18.25 14.24 1.51
N LEU A 9 -17.74 13.13 0.99
CA LEU A 9 -17.69 11.87 1.73
C LEU A 9 -16.69 11.93 2.89
N GLN A 10 -15.53 12.54 2.65
CA GLN A 10 -14.48 12.74 3.65
C GLN A 10 -14.94 13.67 4.79
N ASN A 11 -15.64 14.75 4.46
CA ASN A 11 -16.07 15.76 5.43
C ASN A 11 -17.48 15.50 6.01
N GLY A 12 -18.34 14.83 5.25
CA GLY A 12 -19.76 14.66 5.57
C GLY A 12 -20.05 13.55 6.60
N SER A 13 -19.17 12.55 6.73
CA SER A 13 -19.30 11.55 7.79
C SER A 13 -17.96 10.93 8.17
N LEU A 14 -17.63 11.01 9.47
CA LEU A 14 -16.47 10.33 10.04
C LEU A 14 -16.66 8.81 10.16
N ILE A 15 -17.87 8.31 9.98
CA ILE A 15 -18.17 6.89 10.20
C ILE A 15 -17.49 6.00 9.15
N TRP A 16 -17.45 6.44 7.89
CA TRP A 16 -16.91 5.63 6.79
C TRP A 16 -15.38 5.47 6.86
N PRO A 17 -14.59 6.55 7.09
CA PRO A 17 -13.16 6.40 7.33
C PRO A 17 -12.84 5.51 8.53
N VAL A 18 -13.58 5.65 9.64
CA VAL A 18 -13.36 4.84 10.85
C VAL A 18 -13.71 3.37 10.61
N ILE A 19 -14.82 3.08 9.92
CA ILE A 19 -15.19 1.71 9.53
C ILE A 19 -14.13 1.10 8.62
N GLY A 20 -13.70 1.83 7.58
CA GLY A 20 -12.68 1.36 6.65
C GLY A 20 -11.35 1.08 7.35
N PHE A 21 -10.91 1.99 8.21
CA PHE A 21 -9.71 1.82 9.02
C PHE A 21 -9.81 0.61 9.96
N SER A 22 -10.95 0.45 10.65
CA SER A 22 -11.22 -0.71 11.50
C SER A 22 -11.21 -2.03 10.70
N ALA A 23 -11.80 -2.03 9.51
CA ALA A 23 -11.88 -3.17 8.62
C ALA A 23 -10.51 -3.62 8.11
N CYS A 24 -9.53 -2.71 8.01
CA CYS A 24 -8.15 -3.06 7.69
C CYS A 24 -7.35 -3.46 8.94
N LEU A 25 -7.50 -2.72 10.05
CA LEU A 25 -6.67 -2.94 11.24
C LEU A 25 -7.02 -4.25 11.96
N LEU A 26 -8.30 -4.60 12.09
CA LEU A 26 -8.72 -5.79 12.83
C LEU A 26 -8.16 -7.09 12.22
N PRO A 27 -8.25 -7.33 10.90
CA PRO A 27 -7.56 -8.46 10.27
C PRO A 27 -6.05 -8.43 10.51
N THR A 28 -5.40 -7.27 10.35
CA THR A 28 -3.96 -7.14 10.59
C THR A 28 -3.57 -7.61 11.98
N ILE A 29 -4.25 -7.12 13.03
CA ILE A 29 -3.98 -7.53 14.42
C ILE A 29 -4.25 -9.03 14.63
N TRP A 30 -5.31 -9.56 14.00
CA TRP A 30 -5.62 -10.99 14.07
C TRP A 30 -4.51 -11.85 13.47
N PHE A 31 -3.99 -11.51 12.28
CA PHE A 31 -2.90 -12.26 11.65
C PHE A 31 -1.61 -12.18 12.46
N VAL A 32 -1.24 -11.00 12.96
CA VAL A 32 -0.05 -10.84 13.83
C VAL A 32 -0.19 -11.67 15.11
N SER A 33 -1.39 -11.70 15.69
CA SER A 33 -1.64 -12.46 16.93
C SER A 33 -1.43 -13.98 16.76
N ARG A 34 -1.54 -14.49 15.53
CA ARG A 34 -1.36 -15.91 15.19
C ARG A 34 0.09 -16.33 14.98
N GLY A 35 1.03 -15.39 14.87
CA GLY A 35 2.43 -15.76 14.61
C GLY A 35 2.86 -15.56 13.17
N ILE A 36 4.16 -15.70 12.94
CA ILE A 36 4.78 -15.59 11.62
C ILE A 36 4.30 -16.74 10.72
N GLU A 37 4.52 -17.99 11.13
CA GLU A 37 4.18 -19.18 10.33
C GLU A 37 2.66 -19.35 10.13
N GLU A 38 1.89 -19.34 11.23
CA GLU A 38 0.45 -19.62 11.21
C GLU A 38 -0.42 -18.41 10.80
N GLY A 39 0.14 -17.21 10.78
CA GLY A 39 -0.56 -15.97 10.45
C GLY A 39 0.01 -15.30 9.20
N ILE A 40 1.17 -14.67 9.36
CA ILE A 40 1.78 -13.78 8.35
C ILE A 40 2.14 -14.53 7.06
N GLU A 41 2.77 -15.70 7.19
CA GLU A 41 3.20 -16.50 6.04
C GLU A 41 1.99 -17.02 5.26
N LYS A 42 1.03 -17.65 5.92
CA LYS A 42 -0.21 -18.14 5.28
C LYS A 42 -0.97 -17.03 4.58
N LEU A 43 -1.02 -15.84 5.18
CA LEU A 43 -1.62 -14.65 4.57
C LEU A 43 -0.89 -14.27 3.28
N ASN A 44 0.44 -14.13 3.33
CA ASN A 44 1.25 -13.69 2.20
C ASN A 44 1.27 -14.72 1.06
N VAL A 45 1.29 -16.01 1.38
CA VAL A 45 1.24 -17.11 0.40
C VAL A 45 -0.07 -17.07 -0.41
N VAL A 46 -1.15 -16.51 0.13
CA VAL A 46 -2.43 -16.37 -0.58
C VAL A 46 -2.55 -15.00 -1.25
N LEU A 47 -2.32 -13.91 -0.51
CA LEU A 47 -2.58 -12.56 -1.00
C LEU A 47 -1.57 -12.11 -2.07
N MET A 48 -0.30 -12.49 -1.97
CA MET A 48 0.72 -12.04 -2.93
C MET A 48 0.49 -12.63 -4.33
N PRO A 49 0.24 -13.95 -4.50
CA PRO A 49 -0.10 -14.49 -5.83
C PRO A 49 -1.40 -13.92 -6.40
N LEU A 50 -2.43 -13.69 -5.56
CA LEU A 50 -3.68 -13.08 -6.00
C LEU A 50 -3.48 -11.64 -6.48
N LEU A 51 -2.72 -10.84 -5.74
CA LEU A 51 -2.34 -9.49 -6.14
C LEU A 51 -1.62 -9.51 -7.50
N PHE A 52 -0.66 -10.43 -7.65
CA PHE A 52 0.10 -10.57 -8.90
C PHE A 52 -0.81 -10.92 -10.08
N MET A 53 -1.74 -11.86 -9.88
CA MET A 53 -2.72 -12.25 -10.88
C MET A 53 -3.64 -11.08 -11.27
N ILE A 54 -4.11 -10.31 -10.29
CA ILE A 54 -4.94 -9.12 -10.53
C ILE A 54 -4.16 -8.09 -11.36
N PHE A 55 -2.93 -7.76 -10.96
CA PHE A 55 -2.13 -6.76 -11.67
C PHE A 55 -1.75 -7.19 -13.08
N ILE A 56 -1.45 -8.47 -13.31
CA ILE A 56 -1.25 -8.99 -14.67
C ILE A 56 -2.53 -8.87 -15.49
N GLY A 57 -3.68 -9.27 -14.93
CA GLY A 57 -4.96 -9.19 -15.64
C GLY A 57 -5.32 -7.75 -16.03
N LEU A 58 -5.12 -6.81 -15.10
CA LEU A 58 -5.35 -5.39 -15.36
C LEU A 58 -4.32 -4.80 -16.33
N LEU A 59 -3.07 -5.26 -16.30
CA LEU A 59 -2.06 -4.87 -17.29
C LEU A 59 -2.43 -5.35 -18.69
N ILE A 60 -2.87 -6.61 -18.84
CA ILE A 60 -3.32 -7.14 -20.14
C ILE A 60 -4.47 -6.30 -20.68
N TYR A 61 -5.41 -5.90 -19.83
CA TYR A 61 -6.47 -4.97 -20.22
C TYR A 61 -5.93 -3.58 -20.56
N ALA A 62 -4.98 -3.03 -19.79
CA ALA A 62 -4.36 -1.74 -20.11
C ALA A 62 -3.64 -1.77 -21.47
N MET A 63 -3.05 -2.90 -21.87
CA MET A 63 -2.38 -3.07 -23.16
C MET A 63 -3.34 -2.98 -24.36
N THR A 64 -4.65 -3.10 -24.16
CA THR A 64 -5.64 -2.92 -25.25
C THR A 64 -6.04 -1.47 -25.48
N LEU A 65 -5.59 -0.54 -24.62
CA LEU A 65 -5.92 0.89 -24.68
C LEU A 65 -4.90 1.67 -25.53
N GLU A 66 -5.37 2.68 -26.26
CA GLU A 66 -4.55 3.47 -27.18
C GLU A 66 -3.48 4.33 -26.47
N SER A 67 -3.70 4.67 -25.20
CA SER A 67 -2.76 5.45 -24.39
C SER A 67 -1.56 4.66 -23.84
N MET A 68 -1.50 3.34 -24.01
CA MET A 68 -0.40 2.51 -23.50
C MET A 68 1.00 3.00 -23.93
N PRO A 69 1.24 3.40 -25.20
CA PRO A 69 2.54 3.95 -25.60
C PRO A 69 2.89 5.25 -24.88
N LYS A 70 1.89 6.09 -24.56
CA LYS A 70 2.11 7.33 -23.80
C LYS A 70 2.53 7.03 -22.36
N ALA A 71 1.94 6.00 -21.74
CA ALA A 71 2.34 5.55 -20.40
C ALA A 71 3.77 5.02 -20.36
N LEU A 72 4.15 4.21 -21.35
CA LEU A 72 5.52 3.71 -21.50
C LEU A 72 6.50 4.86 -21.71
N HIS A 73 6.18 5.81 -22.60
CA HIS A 73 7.01 6.98 -22.80
C HIS A 73 7.13 7.81 -21.51
N PHE A 74 6.04 8.04 -20.78
CA PHE A 74 6.08 8.78 -19.53
C PHE A 74 6.98 8.14 -18.46
N LEU A 75 6.95 6.81 -18.32
CA LEU A 75 7.73 6.09 -17.32
C LEU A 75 9.20 5.87 -17.69
N PHE A 76 9.46 5.61 -18.97
CA PHE A 76 10.77 5.14 -19.43
C PHE A 76 11.53 6.17 -20.26
N ASN A 77 10.97 7.36 -20.52
CA ASN A 77 11.71 8.46 -21.14
C ASN A 77 12.73 9.02 -20.16
N PHE A 78 13.98 8.64 -20.36
CA PHE A 78 15.09 9.00 -19.48
C PHE A 78 15.64 10.38 -19.82
N GLU A 79 15.44 11.34 -18.92
CA GLU A 79 15.91 12.72 -19.08
C GLU A 79 16.98 13.03 -18.04
N ILE A 80 18.26 12.89 -18.42
CA ILE A 80 19.43 13.13 -17.54
C ILE A 80 19.37 14.52 -16.90
N GLN A 81 18.86 15.51 -17.63
CA GLN A 81 18.76 16.90 -17.16
C GLN A 81 17.81 17.07 -15.96
N LYS A 82 16.89 16.13 -15.75
CA LYS A 82 15.95 16.14 -14.61
C LYS A 82 16.53 15.45 -13.38
N ILE A 83 17.71 14.82 -13.47
CA ILE A 83 18.36 14.18 -12.34
C ILE A 83 19.09 15.25 -11.53
N ASP A 84 18.48 15.67 -10.44
CA ASP A 84 19.09 16.53 -9.45
C ASP A 84 19.23 15.82 -8.09
N PHE A 85 19.83 16.51 -7.13
CA PHE A 85 20.00 15.96 -5.78
C PHE A 85 18.67 15.60 -5.13
N LYS A 86 17.61 16.37 -5.38
CA LYS A 86 16.29 16.12 -4.81
C LYS A 86 15.69 14.82 -5.36
N VAL A 87 15.75 14.58 -6.66
CA VAL A 87 15.27 13.34 -7.29
C VAL A 87 16.01 12.12 -6.72
N VAL A 88 17.32 12.22 -6.50
CA VAL A 88 18.09 11.13 -5.87
C VAL A 88 17.65 10.90 -4.42
N MET A 89 17.43 11.96 -3.64
CA MET A 89 16.95 11.84 -2.25
C MET A 89 15.53 11.26 -2.19
N ASP A 90 14.63 11.71 -3.05
CA ASP A 90 13.25 11.22 -3.12
C ASP A 90 13.23 9.73 -3.52
N ALA A 91 14.06 9.32 -4.49
CA ALA A 91 14.20 7.93 -4.91
C ALA A 91 14.77 7.03 -3.80
N LEU A 92 15.79 7.49 -3.06
CA LEU A 92 16.34 6.77 -1.91
C LEU A 92 15.32 6.64 -0.78
N GLY A 93 14.60 7.72 -0.45
CA GLY A 93 13.52 7.70 0.53
C GLY A 93 12.44 6.68 0.17
N GLN A 94 12.01 6.68 -1.10
CA GLN A 94 11.02 5.73 -1.60
C GLN A 94 11.53 4.28 -1.57
N MET A 95 12.81 4.05 -1.88
CA MET A 95 13.42 2.72 -1.77
C MET A 95 13.41 2.21 -0.32
N PHE A 96 13.82 3.06 0.64
CA PHE A 96 13.83 2.69 2.06
C PHE A 96 12.43 2.39 2.57
N PHE A 97 11.45 3.22 2.21
CA PHE A 97 10.05 3.02 2.58
C PHE A 97 9.49 1.73 1.96
N SER A 98 9.67 1.53 0.66
CA SER A 98 9.17 0.36 -0.07
C SER A 98 9.73 -0.96 0.46
N LEU A 99 11.02 -0.97 0.84
CA LEU A 99 11.67 -2.16 1.41
C LEU A 99 11.48 -2.29 2.93
N SER A 100 10.75 -1.38 3.58
CA SER A 100 10.61 -1.34 5.04
C SER A 100 11.96 -1.36 5.77
N LEU A 101 12.95 -0.64 5.22
CA LEU A 101 14.28 -0.52 5.80
C LEU A 101 14.27 0.50 6.94
N GLY A 102 14.97 0.17 8.03
CA GLY A 102 15.11 1.05 9.21
C GLY A 102 14.06 0.87 10.30
N VAL A 103 12.93 0.21 10.03
CA VAL A 103 11.86 -0.07 11.02
C VAL A 103 12.00 -1.44 11.72
N GLY A 104 13.07 -2.19 11.43
CA GLY A 104 13.37 -3.47 12.08
C GLY A 104 12.72 -4.70 11.45
N THR A 105 11.79 -4.54 10.50
CA THR A 105 11.06 -5.63 9.83
C THR A 105 11.96 -6.72 9.24
N ILE A 106 12.97 -6.34 8.45
CA ILE A 106 13.86 -7.33 7.82
C ILE A 106 14.66 -8.11 8.86
N ILE A 107 15.19 -7.42 9.89
CA ILE A 107 15.95 -8.05 10.97
C ILE A 107 15.05 -9.05 11.71
N THR A 108 13.83 -8.61 12.04
CA THR A 108 12.81 -9.45 12.66
C THR A 108 12.56 -10.73 11.87
N TYR A 109 12.28 -10.66 10.57
CA TYR A 109 12.04 -11.87 9.77
C TYR A 109 13.27 -12.72 9.55
N SER A 110 14.44 -12.10 9.39
CA SER A 110 15.71 -12.83 9.24
C SER A 110 16.02 -13.69 10.48
N ALA A 111 15.57 -13.28 11.67
CA ALA A 111 15.78 -14.04 12.91
C ALA A 111 15.03 -15.39 12.94
N PHE A 112 13.98 -15.56 12.12
CA PHE A 112 13.23 -16.81 11.97
C PHE A 112 13.66 -17.63 10.75
N THR A 113 14.64 -17.14 9.98
CA THR A 113 15.13 -17.84 8.80
C THR A 113 16.08 -18.98 9.21
N PRO A 114 16.04 -20.16 8.56
CA PRO A 114 16.96 -21.25 8.83
C PRO A 114 18.43 -20.84 8.70
N LYS A 115 19.30 -21.33 9.61
CA LYS A 115 20.73 -20.97 9.66
C LYS A 115 21.53 -21.26 8.36
N LYS A 116 21.03 -22.14 7.50
CA LYS A 116 21.67 -22.55 6.23
C LYS A 116 21.13 -21.80 5.01
N GLU A 117 20.18 -20.88 5.19
CA GLU A 117 19.56 -20.17 4.09
C GLU A 117 20.53 -19.17 3.44
N ASN A 118 20.51 -19.09 2.12
CA ASN A 118 21.31 -18.10 1.39
C ASN A 118 20.58 -16.75 1.40
N LEU A 119 20.92 -15.91 2.38
CA LEU A 119 20.28 -14.60 2.56
C LEU A 119 20.37 -13.69 1.33
N LEU A 120 21.45 -13.76 0.55
CA LEU A 120 21.59 -12.97 -0.68
C LEU A 120 20.58 -13.43 -1.73
N LYS A 121 20.46 -14.75 -1.93
CA LYS A 121 19.47 -15.33 -2.83
C LYS A 121 18.06 -14.96 -2.38
N SER A 122 17.72 -15.15 -1.10
CA SER A 122 16.39 -14.81 -0.57
C SER A 122 16.07 -13.31 -0.73
N SER A 123 17.05 -12.44 -0.50
CA SER A 123 16.89 -10.98 -0.70
C SER A 123 16.56 -10.64 -2.15
N LEU A 124 17.24 -11.27 -3.13
CA LEU A 124 16.94 -11.07 -4.56
C LEU A 124 15.53 -11.54 -4.93
N PHE A 125 15.07 -12.67 -4.36
CA PHE A 125 13.71 -13.17 -4.55
C PHE A 125 12.63 -12.27 -3.93
N ILE A 126 12.98 -11.41 -2.98
CA ILE A 126 12.06 -10.42 -2.40
C ILE A 126 12.05 -9.14 -3.24
N VAL A 127 13.24 -8.62 -3.57
CA VAL A 127 13.39 -7.31 -4.22
C VAL A 127 12.93 -7.33 -5.69
N LEU A 128 13.30 -8.35 -6.46
CA LEU A 128 13.00 -8.38 -7.90
C LEU A 128 11.49 -8.41 -8.20
N PRO A 129 10.67 -9.27 -7.57
CA PRO A 129 9.23 -9.22 -7.76
C PRO A 129 8.62 -7.89 -7.31
N GLY A 130 9.12 -7.28 -6.23
CA GLY A 130 8.66 -5.97 -5.77
C GLY A 130 8.87 -4.86 -6.80
N ILE A 131 10.04 -4.84 -7.44
CA ILE A 131 10.34 -3.91 -8.55
C ILE A 131 9.40 -4.19 -9.73
N LEU A 132 9.25 -5.46 -10.11
CA LEU A 132 8.42 -5.85 -11.25
C LEU A 132 6.95 -5.49 -11.04
N ILE A 133 6.39 -5.76 -9.86
CA ILE A 133 5.03 -5.33 -9.47
C ILE A 133 4.90 -3.81 -9.53
N SER A 134 5.89 -3.07 -9.05
CA SER A 134 5.88 -1.60 -9.08
C SER A 134 5.88 -1.04 -10.50
N LEU A 135 6.65 -1.66 -11.40
CA LEU A 135 6.65 -1.30 -12.82
C LEU A 135 5.32 -1.64 -13.51
N ILE A 136 4.78 -2.84 -13.27
CA ILE A 136 3.46 -3.25 -13.79
C ILE A 136 2.38 -2.26 -13.33
N ALA A 137 2.35 -1.95 -12.03
CA ALA A 137 1.39 -1.01 -11.45
C ALA A 137 1.54 0.38 -12.06
N GLY A 138 2.78 0.88 -12.20
CA GLY A 138 3.06 2.16 -12.84
C GLY A 138 2.51 2.21 -14.26
N VAL A 139 2.86 1.24 -15.11
CA VAL A 139 2.43 1.20 -16.52
C VAL A 139 0.91 1.17 -16.60
N MET A 140 0.27 0.26 -15.87
CA MET A 140 -1.18 0.13 -15.81
C MET A 140 -1.88 1.42 -15.37
N ILE A 141 -1.44 2.03 -14.25
CA ILE A 141 -2.04 3.25 -13.69
C ILE A 141 -1.92 4.41 -14.68
N PHE A 142 -0.72 4.64 -15.24
CA PHE A 142 -0.52 5.75 -16.17
C PHE A 142 -1.28 5.56 -17.49
N THR A 143 -1.42 4.32 -17.98
CA THR A 143 -2.28 4.05 -19.13
C THR A 143 -3.72 4.46 -18.84
N PHE A 144 -4.31 4.01 -17.73
CA PHE A 144 -5.68 4.39 -17.38
C PHE A 144 -5.83 5.91 -17.22
N VAL A 145 -4.88 6.58 -16.55
CA VAL A 145 -4.94 8.02 -16.33
C VAL A 145 -4.84 8.81 -17.64
N PHE A 146 -3.96 8.40 -18.56
CA PHE A 146 -3.80 9.10 -19.84
C PHE A 146 -4.94 8.84 -20.82
N GLU A 147 -5.51 7.62 -20.84
CA GLU A 147 -6.68 7.29 -21.68
C GLU A 147 -7.85 8.23 -21.39
N TYR A 148 -8.08 8.53 -20.11
CA TYR A 148 -9.23 9.30 -19.67
C TYR A 148 -8.91 10.74 -19.26
N HIS A 149 -7.72 11.23 -19.66
CA HIS A 149 -7.23 12.59 -19.43
C HIS A 149 -7.36 13.04 -17.97
N ALA A 150 -7.00 12.16 -17.02
CA ALA A 150 -6.96 12.48 -15.61
C ALA A 150 -5.62 13.09 -15.20
N ASP A 151 -5.61 13.78 -14.06
CA ASP A 151 -4.43 14.47 -13.55
C ASP A 151 -3.45 13.51 -12.86
N VAL A 152 -2.19 13.51 -13.31
CA VAL A 152 -1.10 12.68 -12.79
C VAL A 152 -0.36 13.31 -11.59
N SER A 153 -0.57 14.60 -11.34
CA SER A 153 0.23 15.39 -10.37
C SER A 153 -0.40 15.49 -8.98
N GLN A 154 -1.34 14.60 -8.65
CA GLN A 154 -2.09 14.65 -7.38
C GLN A 154 -1.38 13.93 -6.21
N GLY A 155 -0.17 13.38 -6.41
CA GLY A 155 0.57 12.66 -5.36
C GLY A 155 -0.29 11.53 -4.74
N PRO A 156 -0.49 11.49 -3.41
CA PRO A 156 -1.41 10.53 -2.77
C PRO A 156 -2.84 10.57 -3.35
N GLY A 157 -3.28 11.73 -3.86
CA GLY A 157 -4.58 11.90 -4.50
C GLY A 157 -4.73 11.17 -5.84
N LEU A 158 -3.64 10.66 -6.44
CA LEU A 158 -3.71 9.89 -7.68
C LEU A 158 -4.60 8.65 -7.51
N VAL A 159 -4.39 7.91 -6.42
CA VAL A 159 -5.09 6.65 -6.14
C VAL A 159 -6.54 6.88 -5.70
N PHE A 160 -6.79 7.96 -4.94
CA PHE A 160 -8.08 8.19 -4.29
C PHE A 160 -8.97 9.23 -4.98
N ILE A 161 -8.44 9.99 -5.94
CA ILE A 161 -9.19 11.01 -6.69
C ILE A 161 -9.09 10.73 -8.19
N SER A 162 -7.88 10.70 -8.74
CA SER A 162 -7.69 10.58 -10.19
C SER A 162 -8.16 9.22 -10.73
N LEU A 163 -7.77 8.11 -10.09
CA LEU A 163 -8.16 6.77 -10.53
C LEU A 163 -9.67 6.49 -10.42
N PRO A 164 -10.37 6.82 -9.32
CA PRO A 164 -11.83 6.70 -9.27
C PRO A 164 -12.54 7.49 -10.37
N LEU A 165 -12.06 8.70 -10.67
CA LEU A 165 -12.57 9.52 -11.78
C LEU A 165 -12.36 8.85 -13.13
N THR A 166 -11.17 8.30 -13.36
CA THR A 166 -10.83 7.53 -14.55
C THR A 166 -11.74 6.31 -14.70
N PHE A 167 -11.88 5.51 -13.65
CA PHE A 167 -12.73 4.32 -13.68
C PHE A 167 -14.21 4.66 -13.89
N ALA A 168 -14.69 5.78 -13.37
CA ALA A 168 -16.06 6.23 -13.64
C ALA A 168 -16.29 6.56 -15.13
N LYS A 169 -15.29 7.12 -15.82
CA LYS A 169 -15.37 7.46 -17.25
C LYS A 169 -15.31 6.23 -18.17
N MET A 170 -14.75 5.13 -17.71
CA MET A 170 -14.66 3.85 -18.44
C MET A 170 -16.01 3.12 -18.58
N GLY A 171 -17.07 3.58 -17.90
CA GLY A 171 -18.36 2.90 -17.92
C GLY A 171 -18.30 1.53 -17.24
N MET A 172 -18.84 0.49 -17.89
CA MET A 172 -18.98 -0.84 -17.29
C MET A 172 -17.65 -1.54 -17.03
N SER A 173 -16.67 -1.42 -17.94
CA SER A 173 -15.33 -1.99 -17.73
C SER A 173 -14.63 -1.30 -16.55
N GLY A 174 -14.89 -0.01 -16.35
CA GLY A 174 -14.39 0.76 -15.21
C GLY A 174 -14.80 0.23 -13.85
N GLN A 175 -16.03 -0.26 -13.72
CA GLN A 175 -16.50 -0.87 -12.48
C GLN A 175 -15.69 -2.13 -12.15
N ILE A 176 -15.48 -3.00 -13.14
CA ILE A 176 -14.70 -4.23 -12.99
C ILE A 176 -13.24 -3.90 -12.65
N VAL A 177 -12.63 -2.98 -13.40
CA VAL A 177 -11.25 -2.53 -13.17
C VAL A 177 -11.10 -1.93 -11.77
N SER A 178 -12.03 -1.06 -11.35
CA SER A 178 -12.00 -0.45 -10.03
C SER A 178 -12.11 -1.48 -8.91
N LEU A 179 -12.99 -2.48 -9.05
CA LEU A 179 -13.17 -3.53 -8.06
C LEU A 179 -11.87 -4.30 -7.84
N PHE A 180 -11.27 -4.80 -8.92
CA PHE A 180 -10.02 -5.56 -8.83
C PHE A 180 -8.86 -4.70 -8.35
N PHE A 181 -8.75 -3.46 -8.83
CA PHE A 181 -7.71 -2.53 -8.41
C PHE A 181 -7.76 -2.25 -6.90
N PHE A 182 -8.94 -1.94 -6.35
CA PHE A 182 -9.08 -1.68 -4.92
C PHE A 182 -8.96 -2.94 -4.05
N ILE A 183 -9.35 -4.11 -4.56
CA ILE A 183 -9.05 -5.39 -3.88
C ILE A 183 -7.53 -5.60 -3.78
N ALA A 184 -6.80 -5.42 -4.89
CA ALA A 184 -5.34 -5.54 -4.89
C ALA A 184 -4.69 -4.50 -3.97
N LEU A 185 -5.23 -3.27 -3.92
CA LEU A 185 -4.77 -2.23 -3.00
C LEU A 185 -4.95 -2.64 -1.53
N VAL A 186 -6.09 -3.25 -1.18
CA VAL A 186 -6.35 -3.79 0.16
C VAL A 186 -5.38 -4.92 0.47
N PHE A 187 -5.13 -5.84 -0.47
CA PHE A 187 -4.16 -6.93 -0.28
C PHE A 187 -2.76 -6.37 0.01
N ALA A 188 -2.29 -5.43 -0.81
CA ALA A 188 -0.99 -4.78 -0.62
C ALA A 188 -0.89 -4.07 0.74
N GLY A 189 -1.96 -3.38 1.16
CA GLY A 189 -2.02 -2.68 2.44
C GLY A 189 -1.99 -3.63 3.63
N ILE A 190 -2.76 -4.72 3.60
CA ILE A 190 -2.82 -5.69 4.70
C ILE A 190 -1.46 -6.40 4.86
N THR A 191 -0.86 -6.90 3.76
CA THR A 191 0.43 -7.60 3.85
C THR A 191 1.54 -6.67 4.38
N SER A 192 1.53 -5.39 3.98
CA SER A 192 2.47 -4.38 4.47
C SER A 192 2.27 -4.04 5.95
N THR A 193 1.02 -3.82 6.38
CA THR A 193 0.74 -3.44 7.77
C THR A 193 1.05 -4.56 8.77
N VAL A 194 0.77 -5.82 8.41
CA VAL A 194 1.15 -6.99 9.22
C VAL A 194 2.67 -7.01 9.42
N SER A 195 3.42 -6.68 8.37
CA SER A 195 4.87 -6.64 8.37
C SER A 195 5.50 -5.54 9.23
N LEU A 196 4.83 -4.38 9.31
CA LEU A 196 5.28 -3.26 10.12
C LEU A 196 5.00 -3.46 11.62
N ILE A 197 3.98 -4.23 11.99
CA ILE A 197 3.60 -4.45 13.39
C ILE A 197 4.47 -5.52 14.06
N GLU A 198 4.89 -6.56 13.33
CA GLU A 198 5.60 -7.72 13.89
C GLU A 198 6.88 -7.36 14.68
N PRO A 199 7.76 -6.43 14.25
CA PRO A 199 8.94 -6.04 15.03
C PRO A 199 8.59 -5.51 16.41
N LEU A 200 7.56 -4.66 16.48
CA LEU A 200 7.09 -4.09 17.74
C LEU A 200 6.45 -5.16 18.62
N ALA A 201 5.69 -6.09 18.03
CA ALA A 201 5.10 -7.21 18.76
C ALA A 201 6.17 -8.06 19.42
N LEU A 202 7.23 -8.42 18.69
CA LEU A 202 8.35 -9.19 19.22
C LEU A 202 9.16 -8.43 20.27
N TYR A 203 9.33 -7.11 20.10
CA TYR A 203 9.93 -6.29 21.15
C TYR A 203 9.14 -6.36 22.45
N LEU A 204 7.81 -6.22 22.41
CA LEU A 204 6.97 -6.31 23.60
C LEU A 204 6.99 -7.70 24.24
N ILE A 205 7.00 -8.77 23.43
CA ILE A 205 7.10 -10.14 23.91
C ILE A 205 8.44 -10.36 24.63
N ASN A 206 9.55 -10.02 23.97
CA ASN A 206 10.90 -10.32 24.49
C ASN A 206 11.32 -9.40 25.64
N ARG A 207 10.92 -8.12 25.63
CA ARG A 207 11.35 -7.15 26.63
C ARG A 207 10.43 -7.12 27.86
N PHE A 208 9.13 -7.28 27.65
CA PHE A 208 8.12 -7.11 28.70
C PHE A 208 7.37 -8.41 29.04
N ASN A 209 7.77 -9.55 28.47
CA ASN A 209 7.13 -10.86 28.68
C ASN A 209 5.62 -10.86 28.38
N PHE A 210 5.19 -10.06 27.40
CA PHE A 210 3.79 -10.09 26.95
C PHE A 210 3.50 -11.40 26.22
N SER A 211 2.29 -11.93 26.37
CA SER A 211 1.81 -12.95 25.44
C SER A 211 1.61 -12.33 24.05
N ARG A 212 1.73 -13.12 22.97
CA ARG A 212 1.59 -12.62 21.60
C ARG A 212 0.24 -11.94 21.35
N LEU A 213 -0.84 -12.49 21.88
CA LEU A 213 -2.17 -11.88 21.83
C LEU A 213 -2.19 -10.52 22.56
N LYS A 214 -1.62 -10.45 23.77
CA LYS A 214 -1.57 -9.20 24.55
C LYS A 214 -0.75 -8.13 23.85
N ALA A 215 0.41 -8.49 23.29
CA ALA A 215 1.24 -7.56 22.51
C ALA A 215 0.51 -7.04 21.28
N SER A 216 -0.13 -7.93 20.51
CA SER A 216 -0.88 -7.57 19.30
C SER A 216 -2.06 -6.64 19.61
N LEU A 217 -2.85 -6.95 20.64
CA LEU A 217 -3.98 -6.10 21.07
C LEU A 217 -3.50 -4.75 21.58
N TRP A 218 -2.42 -4.70 22.35
CA TRP A 218 -1.89 -3.44 22.87
C TRP A 218 -1.42 -2.52 21.76
N ILE A 219 -0.67 -3.05 20.78
CA ILE A 219 -0.26 -2.30 19.59
C ILE A 219 -1.50 -1.88 18.78
N GLY A 220 -2.46 -2.78 18.60
CA GLY A 220 -3.71 -2.50 17.91
C GLY A 220 -4.46 -1.32 18.51
N VAL A 221 -4.58 -1.25 19.84
CA VAL A 221 -5.22 -0.12 20.52
C VAL A 221 -4.45 1.18 20.28
N VAL A 222 -3.12 1.18 20.40
CA VAL A 222 -2.30 2.37 20.16
C VAL A 222 -2.43 2.85 18.72
N VAL A 223 -2.29 1.95 17.75
CA VAL A 223 -2.46 2.26 16.32
C VAL A 223 -3.87 2.74 16.03
N TYR A 224 -4.89 2.16 16.68
CA TYR A 224 -6.28 2.56 16.50
C TYR A 224 -6.50 4.00 16.97
N VAL A 225 -6.03 4.34 18.16
CA VAL A 225 -6.15 5.70 18.71
C VAL A 225 -5.43 6.71 17.81
N LEU A 226 -4.17 6.43 17.43
CA LEU A 226 -3.41 7.31 16.55
C LEU A 226 -4.06 7.45 15.16
N GLY A 227 -4.57 6.35 14.58
CA GLY A 227 -5.24 6.36 13.29
C GLY A 227 -6.55 7.15 13.31
N VAL A 228 -7.34 7.06 14.39
CA VAL A 228 -8.52 7.90 14.57
C VAL A 228 -8.14 9.38 14.68
N LEU A 229 -7.04 9.72 15.37
CA LEU A 229 -6.54 11.09 15.41
C LEU A 229 -6.17 11.62 14.02
N VAL A 230 -5.51 10.79 13.19
CA VAL A 230 -5.20 11.13 11.79
C VAL A 230 -6.48 11.33 10.97
N ILE A 231 -7.48 10.45 11.12
CA ILE A 231 -8.77 10.60 10.43
C ILE A 231 -9.44 11.92 10.81
N LEU A 232 -9.37 12.31 12.08
CA LEU A 232 -9.90 13.58 12.56
C LEU A 232 -9.10 14.77 12.03
N SER A 233 -7.76 14.71 11.97
CA SER A 233 -6.94 15.80 11.42
C SER A 233 -7.23 16.04 9.93
N MET A 234 -7.64 15.00 9.20
CA MET A 234 -8.05 15.10 7.79
C MET A 234 -9.48 15.67 7.58
N ASN A 235 -10.27 15.86 8.64
CA ASN A 235 -11.62 16.42 8.55
C ASN A 235 -11.60 17.92 8.85
N GLU A 236 -12.18 18.74 7.96
CA GLU A 236 -12.13 20.21 8.06
C GLU A 236 -12.62 20.77 9.41
N ARG A 237 -13.55 20.08 10.08
CA ARG A 237 -14.10 20.51 11.37
C ARG A 237 -13.06 20.42 12.49
N TYR A 238 -12.18 19.42 12.45
CA TYR A 238 -11.24 19.10 13.52
C TYR A 238 -9.79 19.44 13.15
N ALA A 239 -9.48 19.60 11.86
CA ALA A 239 -8.16 19.95 11.33
C ALA A 239 -7.54 21.19 12.03
N LYS A 240 -8.37 22.18 12.41
CA LYS A 240 -7.91 23.39 13.11
C LYS A 240 -7.32 23.13 14.51
N PHE A 241 -7.71 22.02 15.14
CA PHE A 241 -7.26 21.64 16.48
C PHE A 241 -6.19 20.55 16.47
N LEU A 242 -6.00 19.88 15.34
CA LEU A 242 -5.13 18.72 15.15
C LEU A 242 -4.19 18.95 13.97
N SER A 243 -3.35 19.99 14.05
CA SER A 243 -2.33 20.27 13.03
C SER A 243 -1.05 19.48 13.35
N PHE A 244 -1.00 18.22 12.92
CA PHE A 244 0.21 17.42 12.87
C PHE A 244 0.32 16.74 11.50
#